data_AF-A0A2H0NEJ1-F1
#
_entry.id   AF-A0A2H0NEJ1-F1
#
_cell.length_a   1.000
_cell.length_b   1.000
_cell.length_c   1.000
_cell.angle_alpha   90.00
_cell.angle_beta   90.00
_cell.angle_gamma   90.00
#
_symmetry.space_group_name_H-M   'P 1'
#
loop_
_entity.id
_entity.type
_entity.pdbx_description
1 polymer ?
#
loop_
_entity_poly.entity_id
_entity_poly.type
_entity_poly.pdbx_seq_one_letter_code
_entity_poly.pdbx_strand_id
1 'polypeptide(L)'
;MLDKKKKQKIIEKFKTHKNDTGSSEVQIAILTEEIKELTKHLKENKKDFSSRRGLLAKVSLRHRLLRYLEREDEKRFSKLVKVLKLKIKKKELTNIKEEVLEEIPEEEVKS
;
A
#
# COMPACT_ATOMS: atom_id res chain seq x y z
N MET A 1 -0.13 -5.70 -18.22
CA MET A 1 -0.45 -4.28 -17.94
C MET A 1 -1.96 -4.18 -17.82
N LEU A 2 -2.48 -3.38 -16.89
CA LEU A 2 -3.93 -3.30 -16.68
C LEU A 2 -4.62 -2.64 -17.87
N ASP A 3 -5.73 -3.21 -18.32
CA ASP A 3 -6.54 -2.65 -19.40
C ASP A 3 -6.99 -1.21 -19.07
N LYS A 4 -6.96 -0.31 -20.06
CA LYS A 4 -7.29 1.11 -19.89
C LYS A 4 -8.70 1.31 -19.31
N LYS A 5 -9.69 0.49 -19.71
CA LYS A 5 -11.05 0.55 -19.19
C LYS A 5 -11.11 0.11 -17.72
N LYS A 6 -10.37 -0.94 -17.34
CA LYS A 6 -10.27 -1.37 -15.94
C LYS A 6 -9.62 -0.30 -15.08
N LYS A 7 -8.52 0.28 -15.57
CA LYS A 7 -7.82 1.37 -14.87
C LYS A 7 -8.74 2.57 -14.64
N GLN A 8 -9.50 3.00 -15.66
CA GLN A 8 -10.45 4.11 -15.51
C GLN A 8 -11.53 3.78 -14.47
N LYS A 9 -12.12 2.59 -14.49
CA LYS A 9 -13.12 2.18 -13.48
C LYS A 9 -12.57 2.24 -12.05
N ILE A 10 -11.31 1.89 -11.85
CA ILE A 10 -10.67 2.00 -10.53
C ILE A 10 -10.48 3.46 -10.15
N ILE A 11 -10.00 4.31 -11.06
CA ILE A 11 -9.84 5.75 -10.81
C ILE A 11 -11.19 6.36 -10.41
N GLU A 12 -12.25 6.11 -11.17
CA GLU A 12 -13.60 6.63 -10.87
C GLU A 12 -14.13 6.19 -9.50
N LYS A 13 -13.75 5.00 -9.04
CA LYS A 13 -14.21 4.45 -7.76
C LYS A 13 -13.46 5.00 -6.55
N PHE A 14 -12.18 5.34 -6.72
CA PHE A 14 -11.29 5.72 -5.62
C PHE A 14 -10.86 7.19 -5.64
N LYS A 15 -11.26 7.95 -6.67
CA LYS A 15 -11.01 9.39 -6.74
C LYS A 15 -11.59 10.12 -5.53
N THR A 16 -10.81 11.04 -4.98
CA THR A 16 -11.23 11.90 -3.86
C THR A 16 -11.95 13.17 -4.34
N HIS A 17 -11.68 13.58 -5.58
CA HIS A 17 -12.29 14.73 -6.24
C HIS A 17 -12.40 14.47 -7.76
N LYS A 18 -13.11 15.34 -8.48
CA LYS A 18 -13.53 15.08 -9.88
C LYS A 18 -12.37 14.77 -10.84
N ASN A 19 -11.22 15.41 -10.66
CA ASN A 19 -10.04 15.29 -11.53
C ASN A 19 -8.89 14.50 -10.88
N ASP A 20 -9.17 13.77 -9.80
CA ASP A 20 -8.15 13.02 -9.08
C ASP A 20 -7.69 11.81 -9.88
N THR A 21 -6.44 11.83 -10.29
CA THR A 21 -5.79 10.72 -11.02
C THR A 21 -4.55 10.20 -10.29
N GLY A 22 -4.12 10.88 -9.23
CA GLY A 22 -2.80 10.75 -8.64
C GLY A 22 -2.79 10.62 -7.12
N SER A 23 -3.94 10.69 -6.44
CA SER A 23 -3.99 10.47 -5.00
C SER A 23 -3.46 9.11 -4.59
N SER A 24 -2.97 9.03 -3.36
CA SER A 24 -2.47 7.81 -2.76
C SER A 24 -3.53 6.69 -2.83
N GLU A 25 -4.80 7.02 -2.60
CA GLU A 25 -5.95 6.12 -2.67
C GLU A 25 -6.09 5.49 -4.06
N VAL A 26 -6.07 6.31 -5.12
CA VAL A 26 -6.17 5.84 -6.50
C VAL A 26 -4.97 4.98 -6.87
N GLN A 27 -3.75 5.41 -6.53
CA GLN A 27 -2.52 4.66 -6.83
C GLN A 27 -2.48 3.31 -6.11
N ILE A 28 -2.83 3.26 -4.82
CA ILE A 28 -2.89 2.02 -4.02
C ILE A 28 -3.92 1.05 -4.61
N ALA A 29 -5.08 1.55 -5.04
CA ALA A 29 -6.12 0.73 -5.65
C ALA A 29 -5.66 0.12 -7.00
N ILE A 30 -5.01 0.91 -7.85
CA ILE A 30 -4.45 0.43 -9.13
C ILE A 30 -3.37 -0.63 -8.87
N LEU A 31 -2.40 -0.34 -7.99
CA LEU A 31 -1.34 -1.29 -7.65
C LEU A 31 -1.90 -2.59 -7.09
N THR A 32 -2.99 -2.52 -6.32
CA THR A 32 -3.64 -3.70 -5.76
C THR A 32 -4.22 -4.61 -6.84
N GLU A 33 -4.88 -4.05 -7.85
CA GLU A 33 -5.41 -4.85 -8.96
C GLU A 33 -4.28 -5.40 -9.84
N GLU A 34 -3.24 -4.60 -10.12
CA GLU A 34 -2.06 -5.06 -10.87
C GLU A 34 -1.32 -6.21 -10.17
N ILE A 35 -1.12 -6.11 -8.85
CA ILE A 35 -0.53 -7.17 -8.03
C ILE A 35 -1.38 -8.43 -8.13
N LYS A 36 -2.72 -8.32 -8.08
CA LYS A 36 -3.63 -9.45 -8.16
C LYS A 36 -3.56 -10.17 -9.51
N GLU A 37 -3.59 -9.42 -10.62
CA GLU A 37 -3.46 -10.00 -11.97
C GLU A 37 -2.08 -10.64 -12.17
N LEU A 38 -1.00 -9.97 -11.75
CA LEU A 38 0.36 -10.47 -11.89
C LEU A 38 0.62 -11.70 -11.02
N THR A 39 0.04 -11.74 -9.81
CA THR A 39 0.08 -12.92 -8.95
C THR A 39 -0.60 -14.12 -9.61
N LYS A 40 -1.75 -13.92 -10.28
CA LYS A 40 -2.41 -14.99 -11.03
C LYS A 40 -1.52 -15.50 -12.18
N HIS A 41 -0.95 -14.59 -12.96
CA HIS A 41 -0.05 -14.95 -14.06
C HIS A 41 1.17 -15.77 -13.61
N LEU A 42 1.79 -15.37 -12.49
CA LEU A 42 2.98 -16.03 -11.94
C LEU A 42 2.69 -17.41 -11.31
N LYS A 43 1.44 -17.71 -10.95
CA LYS A 43 1.05 -19.06 -10.49
C LYS A 43 1.19 -20.09 -11.60
N GLU A 44 0.84 -19.70 -12.82
CA GLU A 44 0.98 -20.52 -14.02
C GLU A 44 2.43 -20.48 -14.54
N ASN A 45 3.10 -19.33 -14.45
CA ASN A 45 4.43 -19.09 -14.99
C ASN A 45 5.52 -19.03 -13.90
N LYS A 46 5.77 -20.17 -13.24
CA LYS A 46 6.67 -20.23 -12.06
C LYS A 46 8.12 -19.79 -12.33
N LYS A 47 8.59 -19.92 -13.58
CA LYS A 47 9.95 -19.58 -14.02
C LYS A 47 10.13 -18.14 -14.49
N ASP A 48 9.07 -17.31 -14.47
CA ASP A 48 9.20 -15.90 -14.83
C ASP A 48 9.71 -15.07 -13.65
N PHE A 49 11.03 -14.99 -13.53
CA PHE A 49 11.71 -14.25 -12.47
C PHE A 49 11.67 -12.73 -12.66
N SER A 50 11.66 -12.26 -13.91
CA SER A 50 11.61 -10.84 -14.25
C SER A 50 10.27 -10.22 -13.82
N SER A 51 9.16 -10.89 -14.13
CA SER A 51 7.83 -10.46 -13.66
C SER A 51 7.69 -10.56 -12.15
N ARG A 52 8.33 -11.55 -11.50
CA ARG A 52 8.35 -11.65 -10.04
C ARG A 52 9.08 -10.46 -9.40
N ARG A 53 10.21 -10.02 -9.97
CA ARG A 53 10.90 -8.79 -9.53
C ARG A 53 9.99 -7.56 -9.67
N GLY A 54 9.29 -7.45 -10.80
CA GLY A 54 8.30 -6.39 -11.02
C GLY A 54 7.15 -6.42 -10.01
N LEU A 55 6.66 -7.60 -9.66
CA LEU A 55 5.66 -7.79 -8.60
C LEU A 55 6.15 -7.27 -7.25
N LEU A 56 7.36 -7.65 -6.85
CA LEU A 56 7.94 -7.21 -5.58
C LEU A 56 8.08 -5.69 -5.51
N ALA A 57 8.57 -5.07 -6.59
CA ALA A 57 8.66 -3.60 -6.68
C ALA A 57 7.28 -2.93 -6.49
N LYS A 58 6.22 -3.47 -7.11
CA LYS A 58 4.85 -2.97 -6.94
C LYS A 58 4.34 -3.13 -5.51
N VAL A 59 4.61 -4.27 -4.86
CA VAL A 59 4.25 -4.52 -3.46
C VAL A 59 4.94 -3.51 -2.53
N SER A 60 6.24 -3.29 -2.71
CA SER A 60 7.01 -2.30 -1.93
C SER A 60 6.49 -0.88 -2.13
N LEU A 61 6.19 -0.48 -3.37
CA LEU A 61 5.61 0.84 -3.66
C LEU A 61 4.25 1.02 -2.97
N ARG A 62 3.36 0.03 -3.09
CA ARG A 62 2.05 0.06 -2.43
C ARG A 62 2.19 0.17 -0.91
N HIS A 63 3.14 -0.56 -0.32
CA HIS A 63 3.41 -0.48 1.12
C HIS A 63 3.87 0.92 1.54
N ARG A 64 4.77 1.55 0.76
CA ARG A 64 5.21 2.93 1.02
C ARG A 64 4.05 3.93 0.97
N LEU A 65 3.18 3.81 -0.04
CA LEU A 65 2.00 4.67 -0.18
C LEU A 65 0.99 4.48 0.96
N LEU A 66 0.78 3.23 1.41
CA LEU A 66 -0.07 2.94 2.57
C LEU A 66 0.47 3.59 3.84
N ARG A 67 1.79 3.47 4.10
CA ARG A 67 2.41 4.13 5.26
C ARG A 67 2.35 5.65 5.17
N TYR A 68 2.50 6.21 3.97
CA TYR A 68 2.31 7.65 3.76
C TYR A 68 0.88 8.07 4.10
N LEU A 69 -0.12 7.38 3.54
CA LEU A 69 -1.53 7.68 3.80
C LEU A 69 -1.91 7.50 5.28
N GLU A 70 -1.35 6.50 5.97
CA GLU A 70 -1.55 6.28 7.40
C GLU A 70 -1.02 7.45 8.25
N ARG A 71 0.15 8.00 7.92
CA ARG A 71 0.74 9.16 8.61
C ARG A 71 -0.04 10.45 8.34
N GLU A 72 -0.51 10.64 7.12
CA GLU A 72 -1.25 11.85 6.72
C GLU A 72 -2.69 11.84 7.22
N ASP A 73 -3.40 10.71 7.10
CA ASP A 73 -4.80 10.59 7.47
C ASP A 73 -5.18 9.13 7.80
N GLU A 74 -5.16 8.81 9.09
CA GLU A 74 -5.49 7.48 9.61
C GLU A 74 -6.93 7.04 9.26
N LYS A 75 -7.88 7.99 9.13
CA LYS A 75 -9.27 7.67 8.78
C LYS A 75 -9.36 7.23 7.32
N ARG A 76 -8.71 7.95 6.40
CA ARG A 76 -8.63 7.56 4.98
C ARG A 76 -7.93 6.24 4.80
N PHE A 77 -6.80 6.05 5.48
CA PHE A 77 -6.08 4.77 5.50
C PHE A 77 -6.99 3.62 5.94
N SER A 78 -7.63 3.74 7.11
CA SER A 78 -8.51 2.71 7.67
C SER A 78 -9.67 2.37 6.73
N LYS A 79 -10.28 3.38 6.10
CA LYS A 79 -11.34 3.20 5.11
C LYS A 79 -10.83 2.46 3.87
N LEU A 80 -9.69 2.87 3.33
CA LEU A 80 -9.10 2.29 2.13
C LEU A 80 -8.71 0.82 2.34
N VAL A 81 -8.06 0.51 3.47
CA VAL A 81 -7.65 -0.86 3.83
C VAL A 81 -8.84 -1.79 3.94
N LYS A 82 -9.95 -1.32 4.56
CA LYS A 82 -11.20 -2.08 4.64
C LYS A 82 -11.81 -2.35 3.25
N VAL A 83 -11.88 -1.32 2.40
CA VAL A 83 -12.45 -1.43 1.05
C VAL A 83 -11.63 -2.37 0.16
N LEU A 84 -10.31 -2.27 0.22
CA LEU A 84 -9.39 -3.11 -0.56
C LEU A 84 -9.11 -4.48 0.08
N LYS A 85 -9.67 -4.75 1.26
CA LYS A 85 -9.48 -6.00 2.04
C LYS A 85 -8.00 -6.36 2.21
N LEU A 86 -7.16 -5.37 2.46
CA LEU A 86 -5.72 -5.57 2.65
C LEU A 86 -5.46 -6.07 4.07
N LYS A 87 -4.69 -7.15 4.20
CA LYS A 87 -4.24 -7.67 5.51
C LYS A 87 -2.92 -7.01 5.86
N ILE A 88 -2.95 -6.00 6.75
CA ILE A 88 -1.75 -5.37 7.28
C ILE A 88 -1.44 -6.06 8.61
N LYS A 89 -0.25 -6.66 8.73
CA LYS A 89 0.23 -7.12 10.03
C LYS A 89 0.69 -5.88 10.79
N LYS A 90 -0.09 -5.43 11.79
CA LYS A 90 0.27 -4.34 12.71
C LYS A 90 1.64 -4.56 13.39
N LYS A 91 2.09 -5.82 13.45
CA LYS A 91 3.24 -6.30 14.22
C LYS A 91 4.63 -5.78 13.78
N GLU A 92 4.77 -5.18 12.61
CA GLU A 92 6.06 -4.57 12.18
C GLU A 92 6.16 -3.08 12.51
N LEU A 93 5.04 -2.38 12.74
CA LEU A 93 5.06 -0.96 13.13
C LEU A 93 5.16 -0.77 14.66
N THR A 94 4.69 -1.75 15.44
CA THR A 94 4.84 -1.74 16.91
C THR A 94 6.29 -1.94 17.31
N ASN A 95 7.00 -2.88 16.68
CA ASN A 95 8.39 -3.19 17.02
C ASN A 95 9.33 -1.98 16.85
N ILE A 96 9.11 -1.14 15.82
CA ILE A 96 9.95 0.06 15.60
C ILE A 96 9.63 1.16 16.62
N LYS A 97 8.37 1.28 17.07
CA LYS A 97 8.01 2.25 18.12
C LYS A 97 8.49 1.81 19.50
N GLU A 98 8.45 0.52 19.79
CA GLU A 98 8.94 -0.07 21.05
C GLU A 98 10.47 0.03 21.13
N GLU A 99 11.22 -0.32 20.06
CA GLU A 99 12.69 -0.14 20.00
C GLU A 99 13.09 1.33 20.20
N VAL A 100 12.38 2.29 19.58
CA VAL A 100 12.73 3.71 19.67
C VAL A 100 12.36 4.32 21.04
N LEU A 101 11.37 3.80 21.76
CA LEU A 101 11.05 4.28 23.12
C LEU A 101 11.95 3.66 24.20
N GLU A 102 12.43 2.44 24.02
CA GLU A 102 13.34 1.78 24.95
C GLU A 102 14.77 2.36 24.91
N GLU A 103 15.15 3.02 23.81
CA GLU A 103 16.46 3.68 23.66
C GLU A 103 16.51 5.13 24.18
N ILE A 104 15.38 5.71 24.63
CA ILE A 104 15.37 7.06 25.21
C ILE A 104 15.67 6.94 26.71
N PRO A 105 16.83 7.41 27.20
CA PRO A 105 17.10 7.43 28.63
C PRO A 105 16.06 8.29 29.35
N GLU A 106 15.54 7.81 30.48
CA GLU A 106 14.45 8.46 31.25
C GLU A 106 14.74 9.93 31.64
N GLU A 107 16.01 10.36 31.58
CA GLU A 107 16.48 11.71 31.89
C GLU A 107 16.05 12.77 30.87
N GLU A 108 15.74 12.42 29.62
CA GLU A 108 15.33 13.40 28.58
C GLU A 108 13.82 13.66 28.53
N VAL A 109 13.00 12.90 29.26
CA VAL A 109 11.52 13.00 29.21
C VAL A 109 10.97 14.02 30.23
N LYS A 110 11.81 14.52 31.13
CA LYS A 110 11.46 15.56 32.12
C LYS A 110 12.36 16.78 31.98
N SER A 111 12.11 17.59 30.95
CA SER A 111 12.51 19.01 30.90
C SER A 111 11.43 19.83 30.21
#